data_AF-A0A7X0GUT1-F1
#
_entry.id   AF-A0A7X0GUT1-F1
#
_cell.length_a   1.000
_cell.length_b   1.000
_cell.length_c   1.000
_cell.angle_alpha   90.00
_cell.angle_beta   90.00
_cell.angle_gamma   90.00
#
_symmetry.space_group_name_H-M   'P 1'
#
loop_
_entity.id
_entity.type
_entity.pdbx_description
1 polymer ?
#
loop_
_entity_poly.entity_id
_entity_poly.type
_entity_poly.pdbx_seq_one_letter_code
_entity_poly.pdbx_strand_id
1 'polypeptide(L)'
;MTEEEFWSLIDLLEGVANQRTTPALAETLAREGKDRIEEFADILAAMVQQIETETLSRIPARDVNDPPDAPPVPLLGDALVNIRYAIVAAGRSQYQQIQRNPDRVADCTWNFSESDGLAEAVSMAYEKTTGEPWLGPLPGFGMDDPRELAAIAEKDTPWLIVAVHGDRDIPTAYFDAADTVVEMVQGDPQWKTWWSRSATHDLAIEIEYTSQAERSSVTTRRGRVQASFRRNDSRFRGLNKGGLAYLAATDLEAVLTLVSTSLRLPSPPEVPRPAHATPPTRRDGVARARLEELRQRHRKRP
;
A
#
# COMPACT_ATOMS: atom_id res chain seq x y z
N MET A 1 -8.41 -5.59 -27.86
CA MET A 1 -9.06 -4.29 -27.59
C MET A 1 -8.58 -3.25 -28.60
N THR A 2 -9.47 -2.39 -29.09
CA THR A 2 -9.06 -1.25 -29.95
C THR A 2 -8.69 -0.03 -29.10
N GLU A 3 -7.94 0.91 -29.67
CA GLU A 3 -7.61 2.16 -28.97
C GLU A 3 -8.87 2.97 -28.59
N GLU A 4 -9.90 2.97 -29.44
CA GLU A 4 -11.15 3.70 -29.16
C GLU A 4 -11.92 3.11 -27.98
N GLU A 5 -11.95 1.78 -27.89
CA GLU A 5 -12.53 1.08 -26.75
C GLU A 5 -11.74 1.35 -25.46
N PHE A 6 -10.40 1.36 -25.53
CA PHE A 6 -9.55 1.72 -24.41
C PHE A 6 -9.86 3.12 -23.88
N TRP A 7 -9.92 4.13 -24.76
CA TRP A 7 -10.25 5.50 -24.33
C TRP A 7 -11.67 5.62 -23.78
N SER A 8 -12.63 4.87 -24.32
CA SER A 8 -13.99 4.83 -23.78
C SER A 8 -14.04 4.30 -22.34
N LEU A 9 -13.16 3.35 -22.00
CA LEU A 9 -13.00 2.85 -20.63
C LEU A 9 -12.30 3.87 -19.74
N ILE A 10 -11.26 4.56 -20.24
CA ILE A 10 -10.58 5.64 -19.52
C ILE A 10 -11.54 6.81 -19.24
N ASP A 11 -12.47 7.11 -20.14
CA ASP A 11 -13.46 8.19 -19.94
C ASP A 11 -14.36 7.95 -18.71
N LEU A 12 -14.49 6.70 -18.23
CA LEU A 12 -15.16 6.38 -16.95
C LEU A 12 -14.46 7.00 -15.73
N LEU A 13 -13.19 7.38 -15.87
CA LEU A 13 -12.42 8.04 -14.82
C LEU A 13 -12.74 9.53 -14.71
N GLU A 14 -13.46 10.12 -15.67
CA GLU A 14 -13.77 11.55 -15.70
C GLU A 14 -12.51 12.44 -15.55
N GLY A 15 -11.37 11.94 -16.06
CA GLY A 15 -10.08 12.61 -15.99
C GLY A 15 -9.28 12.40 -14.71
N VAL A 16 -9.77 11.63 -13.73
CA VAL A 16 -9.07 11.35 -12.47
C VAL A 16 -9.26 9.91 -12.01
N ALA A 17 -8.19 9.16 -11.81
CA ALA A 17 -8.23 7.82 -11.23
C ALA A 17 -8.15 7.86 -9.69
N ASN A 18 -9.29 7.68 -9.00
CA ASN A 18 -9.35 7.64 -7.54
C ASN A 18 -10.43 6.67 -7.03
N GLN A 19 -10.54 6.51 -5.71
CA GLN A 19 -11.49 5.61 -5.04
C GLN A 19 -12.97 5.78 -5.46
N ARG A 20 -13.36 6.93 -6.02
CA ARG A 20 -14.73 7.18 -6.49
C ARG A 20 -14.94 6.69 -7.92
N THR A 21 -13.94 6.81 -8.78
CA THR A 21 -14.05 6.56 -10.23
C THR A 21 -13.53 5.18 -10.64
N THR A 22 -12.48 4.69 -9.96
CA THR A 22 -11.86 3.38 -10.23
C THR A 22 -12.81 2.20 -10.07
N PRO A 23 -13.81 2.18 -9.15
CA PRO A 23 -14.74 1.06 -9.05
C PRO A 23 -15.60 0.89 -10.31
N ALA A 24 -15.99 1.99 -10.98
CA ALA A 24 -16.81 1.92 -12.20
C ALA A 24 -16.05 1.30 -13.37
N LEU A 25 -14.78 1.68 -13.53
CA LEU A 25 -13.86 1.05 -14.49
C LEU A 25 -13.67 -0.44 -14.17
N ALA A 26 -13.37 -0.76 -12.91
CA ALA A 26 -13.15 -2.14 -12.47
C ALA A 26 -14.38 -3.03 -12.69
N GLU A 27 -15.58 -2.52 -12.39
CA GLU A 27 -16.83 -3.25 -12.64
C GLU A 27 -17.10 -3.49 -14.12
N THR A 28 -16.79 -2.51 -14.96
CA THR A 28 -17.01 -2.61 -16.40
C THR A 28 -16.07 -3.64 -17.00
N LEU A 29 -14.77 -3.53 -16.70
CA LEU A 29 -13.75 -4.50 -17.09
C LEU A 29 -14.10 -5.92 -16.60
N ALA A 30 -14.57 -6.06 -15.35
CA ALA A 30 -14.92 -7.37 -14.80
C ALA A 30 -16.08 -8.06 -15.56
N ARG A 31 -17.04 -7.27 -16.07
CA ARG A 31 -18.17 -7.79 -16.87
C ARG A 31 -17.72 -8.26 -18.26
N GLU A 32 -16.68 -7.66 -18.82
CA GLU A 32 -16.16 -8.02 -20.15
C GLU A 32 -15.24 -9.27 -20.11
N GLY A 33 -14.74 -9.64 -18.93
CA GLY A 33 -14.05 -10.91 -18.71
C GLY A 33 -12.51 -10.82 -18.69
N LYS A 34 -11.87 -11.96 -18.41
CA LYS A 34 -10.42 -12.03 -18.13
C LYS A 34 -9.57 -11.48 -19.29
N ASP A 35 -9.77 -12.02 -20.49
CA ASP A 35 -8.98 -11.67 -21.68
C ASP A 35 -9.05 -10.16 -21.94
N ARG A 36 -10.19 -9.55 -21.66
CA ARG A 36 -10.39 -8.12 -21.85
C ARG A 36 -9.62 -7.25 -20.86
N ILE A 37 -9.53 -7.71 -19.61
CA ILE A 37 -8.73 -7.05 -18.56
C ILE A 37 -7.26 -7.10 -18.95
N GLU A 38 -6.79 -8.25 -19.47
CA GLU A 38 -5.42 -8.40 -19.97
C GLU A 38 -5.14 -7.46 -21.15
N GLU A 39 -6.04 -7.42 -22.15
CA GLU A 39 -5.92 -6.48 -23.27
C GLU A 39 -5.91 -5.01 -22.82
N PHE A 40 -6.73 -4.64 -21.84
CA PHE A 40 -6.73 -3.28 -21.27
C PHE A 40 -5.38 -2.94 -20.65
N ALA A 41 -4.83 -3.84 -19.84
CA ALA A 41 -3.54 -3.65 -19.18
C ALA A 41 -2.39 -3.51 -20.20
N ASP A 42 -2.40 -4.31 -21.27
CA ASP A 42 -1.43 -4.25 -22.35
C ASP A 42 -1.51 -2.92 -23.13
N ILE A 43 -2.71 -2.41 -23.40
CA ILE A 43 -2.86 -1.10 -24.08
C ILE A 43 -2.47 0.04 -23.17
N LEU A 44 -2.88 0.01 -21.89
CA LEU A 44 -2.40 0.97 -20.89
C LEU A 44 -0.88 1.01 -20.88
N ALA A 45 -0.23 -0.15 -21.03
CA ALA A 45 1.21 -0.28 -21.08
C ALA A 45 1.84 0.40 -22.28
N ALA A 46 1.30 0.11 -23.45
CA ALA A 46 1.74 0.75 -24.67
C ALA A 46 1.58 2.28 -24.58
N MET A 47 0.47 2.79 -24.04
CA MET A 47 0.22 4.23 -23.92
C MET A 47 1.21 4.92 -22.96
N VAL A 48 1.43 4.35 -21.77
CA VAL A 48 2.39 4.89 -20.80
C VAL A 48 3.82 4.88 -21.37
N GLN A 49 4.21 3.83 -22.10
CA GLN A 49 5.54 3.73 -22.71
C GLN A 49 5.76 4.67 -23.90
N GLN A 50 4.70 5.04 -24.63
CA GLN A 50 4.79 5.98 -25.75
C GLN A 50 5.01 7.43 -25.32
N ILE A 51 4.82 7.77 -24.05
CA ILE A 51 5.07 9.11 -23.54
C ILE A 51 6.60 9.31 -23.40
N GLU A 52 7.15 10.32 -24.08
CA GLU A 52 8.59 10.55 -24.17
C GLU A 52 9.25 10.85 -22.81
N THR A 53 10.15 9.95 -22.39
CA THR A 53 10.86 10.02 -21.11
C THR A 53 11.80 11.22 -20.99
N GLU A 54 12.62 11.45 -22.00
CA GLU A 54 13.74 12.38 -21.90
C GLU A 54 13.26 13.82 -21.74
N THR A 55 12.29 14.23 -22.57
CA THR A 55 11.70 15.57 -22.51
C THR A 55 10.96 15.80 -21.21
N LEU A 56 10.11 14.85 -20.79
CA LEU A 56 9.37 14.98 -19.52
C LEU A 56 10.28 15.08 -18.30
N SER A 57 11.41 14.36 -18.27
CA SER A 57 12.32 14.38 -17.12
C SER A 57 12.92 15.76 -16.81
N ARG A 58 12.87 16.69 -17.79
CA ARG A 58 13.38 18.07 -17.67
C ARG A 58 12.29 19.06 -17.26
N ILE A 59 11.03 18.65 -17.19
CA ILE A 59 9.87 19.51 -16.93
C ILE A 59 9.37 19.17 -15.52
N PRO A 60 9.54 20.06 -14.53
CA PRO A 60 8.97 19.81 -13.22
C PRO A 60 7.44 20.02 -13.25
N ALA A 61 6.70 19.25 -12.46
CA ALA A 61 5.23 19.26 -12.44
C ALA A 61 4.68 19.44 -11.02
N ARG A 62 3.43 19.90 -10.89
CA ARG A 62 2.78 20.07 -9.57
C ARG A 62 1.89 18.89 -9.25
N ASP A 63 2.00 18.36 -8.03
CA ASP A 63 1.03 17.42 -7.48
C ASP A 63 -0.18 18.18 -6.89
N VAL A 64 -1.41 17.67 -7.04
CA VAL A 64 -2.61 18.20 -6.38
C VAL A 64 -2.54 18.08 -4.86
N ASN A 65 -1.74 17.13 -4.36
CA ASN A 65 -1.57 16.88 -2.92
C ASN A 65 -0.50 17.80 -2.31
N ASP A 66 0.28 18.50 -3.13
CA ASP A 66 1.27 19.45 -2.65
C ASP A 66 0.60 20.72 -2.09
N PRO A 67 1.17 21.34 -1.04
CA PRO A 67 0.77 22.68 -0.61
C PRO A 67 0.85 23.70 -1.76
N PRO A 68 -0.03 24.73 -1.81
CA PRO A 68 -0.05 25.70 -2.92
C PRO A 68 1.29 26.38 -3.22
N ASP A 69 2.11 26.61 -2.18
CA ASP A 69 3.40 27.28 -2.27
C ASP A 69 4.58 26.31 -2.44
N ALA A 70 4.32 25.01 -2.53
CA ALA A 70 5.37 24.01 -2.73
C ALA A 70 6.04 24.18 -4.11
N PRO A 71 7.37 23.96 -4.19
CA PRO A 71 8.06 23.94 -5.47
C PRO A 71 7.58 22.75 -6.32
N PRO A 72 7.43 22.91 -7.65
CA PRO A 72 7.11 21.80 -8.54
C PRO A 72 8.12 20.64 -8.42
N VAL A 73 7.60 19.41 -8.47
CA VAL A 73 8.35 18.17 -8.31
C VAL A 73 9.15 17.87 -9.59
N PRO A 74 10.46 17.63 -9.51
CA PRO A 74 11.24 17.11 -10.62
C PRO A 74 10.72 15.72 -11.04
N LEU A 75 10.43 15.52 -12.33
CA LEU A 75 9.93 14.26 -12.86
C LEU A 75 11.06 13.24 -13.04
N LEU A 76 11.48 12.60 -11.94
CA LEU A 76 12.48 11.54 -11.90
C LEU A 76 11.95 10.34 -11.09
N GLY A 77 12.44 9.14 -11.40
CA GLY A 77 12.04 7.91 -10.71
C GLY A 77 10.52 7.72 -10.72
N ASP A 78 9.96 7.44 -9.54
CA ASP A 78 8.52 7.20 -9.35
C ASP A 78 7.65 8.36 -9.80
N ALA A 79 8.09 9.61 -9.63
CA ALA A 79 7.33 10.78 -10.08
C ALA A 79 7.15 10.79 -11.61
N LEU A 80 8.16 10.35 -12.36
CA LEU A 80 8.10 10.23 -13.81
C LEU A 80 7.20 9.08 -14.27
N VAL A 81 7.13 8.00 -13.49
CA VAL A 81 6.18 6.90 -13.75
C VAL A 81 4.76 7.40 -13.48
N ASN A 82 4.54 7.96 -12.30
CA ASN A 82 3.23 8.42 -11.82
C ASN A 82 2.60 9.47 -12.73
N ILE A 83 3.38 10.45 -13.20
CA ILE A 83 2.87 11.48 -14.11
C ILE A 83 2.38 10.90 -15.44
N ARG A 84 2.98 9.80 -15.95
CA ARG A 84 2.54 9.19 -17.21
C ARG A 84 1.18 8.52 -17.07
N TYR A 85 0.99 7.83 -15.96
CA TYR A 85 -0.32 7.31 -15.61
C TYR A 85 -1.34 8.42 -15.48
N ALA A 86 -0.96 9.52 -14.84
CA ALA A 86 -1.85 10.66 -14.68
C ALA A 86 -2.24 11.30 -16.03
N ILE A 87 -1.28 11.40 -16.96
CA ILE A 87 -1.53 11.86 -18.33
C ILE A 87 -2.52 10.95 -19.07
N VAL A 88 -2.42 9.63 -18.89
CA VAL A 88 -3.37 8.67 -19.49
C VAL A 88 -4.74 8.76 -18.81
N ALA A 89 -4.80 8.81 -17.47
CA ALA A 89 -6.03 8.93 -16.69
C ALA A 89 -6.81 10.22 -17.00
N ALA A 90 -6.09 11.31 -17.32
CA ALA A 90 -6.68 12.57 -17.78
C ALA A 90 -7.39 12.47 -19.15
N GLY A 91 -7.25 11.33 -19.83
CA GLY A 91 -8.01 10.99 -21.04
C GLY A 91 -7.33 11.37 -22.35
N ARG A 92 -7.97 10.95 -23.45
CA ARG A 92 -7.39 10.98 -24.80
C ARG A 92 -6.91 12.36 -25.25
N SER A 93 -7.72 13.39 -25.00
CA SER A 93 -7.41 14.76 -25.41
C SER A 93 -6.13 15.26 -24.74
N GLN A 94 -5.99 15.01 -23.44
CA GLN A 94 -4.84 15.44 -22.67
C GLN A 94 -3.59 14.66 -23.06
N TYR A 95 -3.71 13.33 -23.18
CA TYR A 95 -2.64 12.46 -23.68
C TYR A 95 -2.07 12.94 -25.01
N GLN A 96 -2.93 13.16 -26.02
CA GLN A 96 -2.50 13.62 -27.33
C GLN A 96 -1.91 15.04 -27.31
N GLN A 97 -2.42 15.89 -26.42
CA GLN A 97 -1.90 17.24 -26.27
C GLN A 97 -0.48 17.24 -25.71
N ILE A 98 -0.23 16.44 -24.68
CA ILE A 98 1.10 16.29 -24.07
C ILE A 98 2.08 15.63 -25.03
N GLN A 99 1.65 14.61 -25.79
CA GLN A 99 2.50 14.01 -26.83
C GLN A 99 2.96 15.03 -27.88
N ARG A 100 2.11 16.00 -28.25
CA ARG A 100 2.48 17.04 -29.22
C ARG A 100 3.32 18.16 -28.59
N ASN A 101 3.07 18.48 -27.32
CA ASN A 101 3.72 19.58 -26.60
C ASN A 101 3.98 19.18 -25.13
N PRO A 102 5.11 18.49 -24.84
CA PRO A 102 5.40 17.99 -23.51
C PRO A 102 5.47 19.08 -22.43
N ASP A 103 5.92 20.29 -22.79
CA ASP A 103 6.03 21.44 -21.87
C ASP A 103 4.71 21.78 -21.16
N ARG A 104 3.56 21.43 -21.76
CA ARG A 104 2.23 21.66 -21.19
C ARG A 104 1.96 20.84 -19.93
N VAL A 105 2.82 19.87 -19.59
CA VAL A 105 2.76 19.18 -18.30
C VAL A 105 2.93 20.17 -17.15
N ALA A 106 3.78 21.19 -17.28
CA ALA A 106 4.00 22.20 -16.25
C ALA A 106 2.81 23.15 -16.03
N ASP A 107 1.91 23.25 -17.01
CA ASP A 107 0.73 24.13 -16.95
C ASP A 107 -0.43 23.51 -16.16
N CYS A 108 -0.35 22.23 -15.83
CA CYS A 108 -1.41 21.46 -15.19
C CYS A 108 -0.99 21.04 -13.77
N THR A 109 -2.00 20.78 -12.94
CA THR A 109 -1.83 20.11 -11.65
C THR A 109 -2.28 18.67 -11.81
N TRP A 110 -1.46 17.74 -11.36
CA TRP A 110 -1.63 16.31 -11.60
C TRP A 110 -1.79 15.56 -10.28
N ASN A 111 -2.54 14.48 -10.28
CA ASN A 111 -2.60 13.61 -9.11
C ASN A 111 -1.67 12.42 -9.33
N PHE A 112 -0.51 12.42 -8.67
CA PHE A 112 0.47 11.36 -8.88
C PHE A 112 0.00 10.00 -8.35
N SER A 113 -1.02 9.98 -7.48
CA SER A 113 -1.67 8.74 -7.04
C SER A 113 -2.59 8.09 -8.08
N GLU A 114 -2.73 8.67 -9.28
CA GLU A 114 -3.55 8.08 -10.36
C GLU A 114 -2.96 6.76 -10.90
N SER A 115 -1.66 6.55 -10.75
CA SER A 115 -1.00 5.27 -11.02
C SER A 115 -1.56 4.16 -10.14
N ASP A 116 -1.69 4.40 -8.83
CA ASP A 116 -2.28 3.48 -7.87
C ASP A 116 -3.77 3.22 -8.17
N GLY A 117 -4.51 4.26 -8.56
CA GLY A 117 -5.93 4.12 -8.90
C GLY A 117 -6.18 3.23 -10.13
N LEU A 118 -5.43 3.44 -11.21
CA LEU A 118 -5.50 2.59 -12.40
C LEU A 118 -5.04 1.16 -12.11
N ALA A 119 -3.99 1.01 -11.31
CA ALA A 119 -3.47 -0.26 -10.85
C ALA A 119 -4.52 -1.07 -10.08
N GLU A 120 -5.16 -0.41 -9.11
CA GLU A 120 -6.21 -0.98 -8.29
C GLU A 120 -7.41 -1.40 -9.15
N ALA A 121 -7.82 -0.59 -10.13
CA ALA A 121 -8.96 -0.90 -10.99
C ALA A 121 -8.76 -2.21 -11.77
N VAL A 122 -7.58 -2.41 -12.38
CA VAL A 122 -7.23 -3.64 -13.11
C VAL A 122 -7.18 -4.82 -12.16
N SER A 123 -6.54 -4.65 -11.01
CA SER A 123 -6.41 -5.69 -9.98
C SER A 123 -7.78 -6.16 -9.46
N MET A 124 -8.65 -5.20 -9.10
CA MET A 124 -10.02 -5.45 -8.66
C MET A 124 -10.85 -6.16 -9.73
N ALA A 125 -10.76 -5.72 -10.98
CA ALA A 125 -11.49 -6.34 -12.09
C ALA A 125 -11.09 -7.81 -12.24
N TYR A 126 -9.78 -8.09 -12.28
CA TYR A 126 -9.27 -9.44 -12.47
C TYR A 126 -9.62 -10.36 -11.30
N GLU A 127 -9.46 -9.89 -10.05
CA GLU A 127 -9.83 -10.67 -8.86
C GLU A 127 -11.33 -10.96 -8.82
N LYS A 128 -12.17 -10.00 -9.22
CA LYS A 128 -13.62 -10.20 -9.30
C LYS A 128 -14.01 -11.21 -10.37
N THR A 129 -13.32 -11.22 -11.51
CA THR A 129 -13.64 -12.11 -12.64
C THR A 129 -13.10 -13.52 -12.47
N THR A 130 -11.90 -13.67 -11.89
CA THR A 130 -11.18 -14.96 -11.84
C THR A 130 -11.14 -15.58 -10.45
N GLY A 131 -11.36 -14.79 -9.40
CA GLY A 131 -11.08 -15.18 -8.01
C GLY A 131 -9.59 -15.20 -7.66
N GLU A 132 -8.71 -14.83 -8.59
CA GLU A 132 -7.26 -14.80 -8.44
C GLU A 132 -6.73 -13.36 -8.48
N PRO A 133 -5.63 -13.01 -7.79
CA PRO A 133 -5.05 -11.68 -7.88
C PRO A 133 -4.37 -11.45 -9.24
N TRP A 134 -4.43 -10.23 -9.79
CA TRP A 134 -3.77 -9.85 -11.06
C TRP A 134 -2.24 -10.01 -11.01
N LEU A 135 -1.65 -10.89 -11.85
CA LEU A 135 -0.19 -11.17 -11.84
C LEU A 135 0.66 -10.39 -12.84
N GLY A 136 0.05 -9.76 -13.85
CA GLY A 136 0.79 -9.07 -14.90
C GLY A 136 1.39 -7.75 -14.42
N PRO A 137 2.50 -7.28 -15.01
CA PRO A 137 3.01 -5.96 -14.69
C PRO A 137 1.94 -4.94 -15.10
N LEU A 138 1.62 -4.04 -14.18
CA LEU A 138 1.12 -2.75 -14.60
C LEU A 138 2.33 -1.98 -15.16
N PRO A 139 2.20 -1.32 -16.31
CA PRO A 139 3.32 -0.67 -17.01
C PRO A 139 3.99 0.46 -16.24
N GLY A 140 5.16 0.22 -15.64
CA GLY A 140 5.83 1.18 -14.76
C GLY A 140 5.87 0.75 -13.29
N PHE A 141 5.14 -0.31 -12.94
CA PHE A 141 5.41 -1.16 -11.76
C PHE A 141 6.13 -2.47 -12.16
N GLY A 142 6.56 -2.56 -13.42
CA GLY A 142 7.43 -3.61 -13.92
C GLY A 142 8.87 -3.33 -13.54
N MET A 143 9.49 -4.27 -12.84
CA MET A 143 10.92 -4.38 -12.63
C MET A 143 11.60 -4.56 -14.00
N ASP A 144 11.80 -3.48 -14.74
CA ASP A 144 12.41 -3.48 -16.08
C ASP A 144 13.94 -3.64 -16.02
N ASP A 145 14.41 -4.56 -15.18
CA ASP A 145 15.69 -5.21 -15.45
C ASP A 145 15.67 -6.67 -14.94
N PRO A 146 15.71 -7.67 -15.84
CA PRO A 146 16.02 -9.06 -15.49
C PRO A 146 17.36 -9.19 -14.73
N ARG A 147 18.27 -8.20 -14.85
CA ARG A 147 19.49 -8.09 -14.04
C ARG A 147 19.25 -7.46 -12.67
N GLU A 148 18.19 -6.67 -12.44
CA GLU A 148 17.77 -6.27 -11.09
C GLU A 148 17.11 -7.43 -10.33
N LEU A 149 16.36 -8.30 -11.00
CA LEU A 149 15.87 -9.54 -10.38
C LEU A 149 17.03 -10.45 -9.95
N ALA A 150 18.14 -10.46 -10.71
CA ALA A 150 19.36 -11.19 -10.34
C ALA A 150 20.20 -10.43 -9.28
N ALA A 151 20.23 -9.09 -9.30
CA ALA A 151 20.97 -8.28 -8.33
C ALA A 151 20.24 -8.14 -6.98
N ILE A 152 18.91 -8.25 -6.97
CA ILE A 152 18.09 -8.33 -5.75
C ILE A 152 18.10 -9.77 -5.19
N ALA A 153 18.34 -10.78 -6.02
CA ALA A 153 18.68 -12.11 -5.50
C ALA A 153 20.03 -12.15 -4.76
N GLU A 154 20.91 -11.16 -4.99
CA GLU A 154 22.18 -10.97 -4.24
C GLU A 154 22.10 -9.93 -3.10
N LYS A 155 21.03 -9.11 -3.02
CA LYS A 155 20.75 -8.28 -1.84
C LYS A 155 19.74 -8.97 -0.96
N ASP A 156 20.14 -9.22 0.28
CA ASP A 156 19.40 -9.85 1.39
C ASP A 156 18.01 -9.20 1.56
N THR A 157 17.05 -9.60 0.72
CA THR A 157 15.70 -9.04 0.73
C THR A 157 15.07 -9.48 2.05
N PRO A 158 14.56 -8.55 2.87
CA PRO A 158 14.06 -8.90 4.18
C PRO A 158 12.88 -9.87 4.02
N TRP A 159 12.98 -11.03 4.69
CA TRP A 159 11.92 -12.04 4.69
C TRP A 159 10.63 -11.52 5.36
N LEU A 160 10.71 -10.41 6.10
CA LEU A 160 9.63 -9.77 6.83
C LEU A 160 9.53 -8.30 6.41
N ILE A 161 8.39 -7.92 5.83
CA ILE A 161 8.05 -6.52 5.52
C ILE A 161 6.84 -6.15 6.37
N VAL A 162 6.90 -5.01 7.06
CA VAL A 162 5.77 -4.50 7.85
C VAL A 162 5.43 -3.10 7.39
N ALA A 163 4.17 -2.90 7.01
CA ALA A 163 3.61 -1.60 6.66
C ALA A 163 2.55 -1.21 7.70
N VAL A 164 2.61 0.03 8.18
CA VAL A 164 1.71 0.55 9.20
C VAL A 164 1.02 1.80 8.68
N HIS A 165 -0.31 1.79 8.66
CA HIS A 165 -1.16 2.86 8.11
C HIS A 165 -2.26 3.22 9.12
N GLY A 166 -2.88 4.39 9.00
CA GLY A 166 -4.05 4.71 9.81
C GLY A 166 -4.85 5.92 9.34
N ASP A 167 -6.13 5.96 9.72
CA ASP A 167 -7.07 7.05 9.39
C ASP A 167 -6.71 8.40 10.06
N ARG A 168 -5.80 8.35 11.04
CA ARG A 168 -5.30 9.49 11.83
C ARG A 168 -3.80 9.35 12.00
N ASP A 169 -3.16 10.45 12.39
CA ASP A 169 -1.74 10.50 12.71
C ASP A 169 -1.36 9.41 13.72
N ILE A 170 -0.74 8.34 13.23
CA ILE A 170 -0.09 7.32 14.06
C ILE A 170 1.05 8.04 14.80
N PRO A 171 1.15 7.92 16.15
CA PRO A 171 2.23 8.57 16.87
C PRO A 171 3.59 8.13 16.32
N THR A 172 4.46 9.09 15.96
CA THR A 172 5.82 8.80 15.44
C THR A 172 6.58 7.85 16.36
N ALA A 173 6.46 8.01 17.68
CA ALA A 173 7.09 7.13 18.66
C ALA A 173 6.60 5.67 18.60
N TYR A 174 5.39 5.40 18.11
CA TYR A 174 4.93 4.05 17.85
C TYR A 174 5.55 3.51 16.57
N PHE A 175 5.55 4.31 15.49
CA PHE A 175 6.13 3.92 14.20
C PHE A 175 7.62 3.58 14.35
N ASP A 176 8.41 4.46 14.97
CA ASP A 176 9.84 4.25 15.24
C ASP A 176 10.08 2.96 16.03
N ALA A 177 9.20 2.67 17.01
CA ALA A 177 9.33 1.47 17.83
C ALA A 177 8.92 0.20 17.07
N ALA A 178 7.91 0.27 16.21
CA ALA A 178 7.52 -0.85 15.35
C ALA A 178 8.65 -1.20 14.38
N ASP A 179 9.27 -0.20 13.76
CA ASP A 179 10.42 -0.37 12.87
C ASP A 179 11.61 -0.99 13.61
N THR A 180 11.95 -0.46 14.79
CA THR A 180 13.00 -1.04 15.65
C THR A 180 12.74 -2.52 15.98
N VAL A 181 11.49 -2.89 16.30
CA VAL A 181 11.14 -4.28 16.61
C VAL A 181 11.28 -5.16 15.36
N VAL A 182 10.89 -4.66 14.19
CA VAL A 182 11.01 -5.38 12.91
C VAL A 182 12.48 -5.62 12.57
N GLU A 183 13.34 -4.62 12.72
CA GLU A 183 14.79 -4.79 12.53
C GLU A 183 15.37 -5.84 13.49
N MET A 184 14.97 -5.82 14.76
CA MET A 184 15.40 -6.82 15.74
C MET A 184 14.93 -8.23 15.36
N VAL A 185 13.68 -8.40 14.91
CA VAL A 185 13.14 -9.69 14.45
C VAL A 185 13.86 -10.17 13.18
N GLN A 186 14.12 -9.28 12.22
CA GLN A 186 14.83 -9.62 10.99
C GLN A 186 16.28 -10.04 11.28
N GLY A 187 16.93 -9.38 12.23
CA GLY A 187 18.33 -9.64 12.62
C GLY A 187 18.52 -10.90 13.47
N ASP A 188 17.46 -11.45 14.07
CA ASP A 188 17.54 -12.62 14.96
C ASP A 188 17.55 -13.95 14.18
N PRO A 189 18.61 -14.78 14.29
CA PRO A 189 18.69 -16.08 13.63
C PRO A 189 17.56 -17.06 14.02
N GLN A 190 17.00 -16.95 15.23
CA GLN A 190 15.89 -17.80 15.66
C GLN A 190 14.64 -17.53 14.84
N TRP A 191 14.38 -16.26 14.53
CA TRP A 191 13.26 -15.84 13.71
C TRP A 191 13.45 -16.27 12.24
N LYS A 192 14.65 -16.13 11.68
CA LYS A 192 14.97 -16.68 10.34
C LYS A 192 14.77 -18.21 10.28
N THR A 193 15.20 -18.92 11.31
CA THR A 193 15.04 -20.39 11.42
C THR A 193 13.59 -20.82 11.61
N TRP A 194 12.80 -20.01 12.31
CA TRP A 194 11.37 -20.24 12.45
C TRP A 194 10.65 -20.03 11.11
N TRP A 195 10.95 -18.92 10.42
CA TRP A 195 10.30 -18.60 9.15
C TRP A 195 10.67 -19.54 8.01
N SER A 196 11.90 -20.08 8.00
CA SER A 196 12.32 -21.07 6.99
C SER A 196 11.52 -22.38 7.00
N ARG A 197 10.69 -22.61 8.03
CA ARG A 197 9.73 -23.71 8.08
C ARG A 197 8.45 -23.43 7.29
N SER A 198 8.22 -22.18 6.91
CA SER A 198 7.16 -21.84 5.97
C SER A 198 7.54 -22.31 4.57
N ALA A 199 6.54 -22.65 3.74
CA ALA A 199 6.75 -23.00 2.34
C ALA A 199 6.99 -21.76 1.45
N THR A 200 7.19 -20.59 2.07
CA THR A 200 7.16 -19.27 1.45
C THR A 200 8.42 -18.50 1.79
N HIS A 201 8.87 -17.63 0.88
CA HIS A 201 10.13 -16.91 1.08
C HIS A 201 9.96 -15.61 1.88
N ASP A 202 8.77 -15.04 1.89
CA ASP A 202 8.51 -13.71 2.43
C ASP A 202 7.13 -13.57 3.10
N LEU A 203 7.11 -12.71 4.11
CA LEU A 203 5.96 -12.33 4.92
C LEU A 203 5.77 -10.82 4.81
N ALA A 204 4.64 -10.40 4.22
CA ALA A 204 4.18 -9.02 4.25
C ALA A 204 3.10 -8.88 5.33
N ILE A 205 3.31 -7.99 6.29
CA ILE A 205 2.35 -7.63 7.31
C ILE A 205 1.87 -6.20 7.05
N GLU A 206 0.57 -6.02 7.08
CA GLU A 206 -0.09 -4.73 7.00
C GLU A 206 -0.88 -4.49 8.28
N ILE A 207 -0.66 -3.36 8.93
CA ILE A 207 -1.38 -2.96 10.14
C ILE A 207 -2.07 -1.61 9.90
N GLU A 208 -3.39 -1.64 9.80
CA GLU A 208 -4.27 -0.50 9.64
C GLU A 208 -4.85 -0.09 11.00
N TYR A 209 -4.59 1.15 11.45
CA TYR A 209 -5.20 1.74 12.64
C TYR A 209 -6.38 2.63 12.27
N THR A 210 -7.59 2.21 12.66
CA THR A 210 -8.84 2.89 12.31
C THR A 210 -9.80 2.91 13.50
N SER A 211 -10.85 3.71 13.40
CA SER A 211 -11.98 3.71 14.33
C SER A 211 -12.98 2.56 14.10
N GLN A 212 -12.83 1.83 12.98
CA GLN A 212 -13.69 0.71 12.61
C GLN A 212 -13.44 -0.54 13.48
N ALA A 213 -14.28 -1.57 13.28
CA ALA A 213 -14.15 -2.85 13.96
C ALA A 213 -12.81 -3.53 13.63
N GLU A 214 -12.17 -4.11 14.64
CA GLU A 214 -10.92 -4.87 14.44
C GLU A 214 -11.17 -6.10 13.55
N ARG A 215 -10.22 -6.38 12.67
CA ARG A 215 -10.26 -7.50 11.73
C ARG A 215 -8.84 -8.02 11.56
N SER A 216 -8.68 -9.31 11.36
CA SER A 216 -7.38 -9.90 11.04
C SER A 216 -7.57 -10.96 9.97
N SER A 217 -6.70 -11.00 8.98
CA SER A 217 -6.69 -12.03 7.95
C SER A 217 -5.27 -12.38 7.58
N VAL A 218 -5.01 -13.67 7.42
CA VAL A 218 -3.76 -14.19 6.88
C VAL A 218 -4.12 -14.96 5.62
N THR A 219 -3.48 -14.60 4.52
CA THR A 219 -3.70 -15.23 3.22
C THR A 219 -2.36 -15.53 2.57
N THR A 220 -2.26 -16.68 1.93
CA THR A 220 -1.09 -17.02 1.12
C THR A 220 -1.45 -16.78 -0.34
N ARG A 221 -0.71 -15.89 -1.02
CA ARG A 221 -0.89 -15.57 -2.45
C ARG A 221 0.47 -15.69 -3.13
N ARG A 222 0.59 -16.53 -4.17
CA ARG A 222 1.83 -16.74 -4.96
C ARG A 222 3.11 -17.10 -4.18
N GLY A 223 2.98 -17.94 -3.14
CA GLY A 223 4.15 -18.29 -2.33
C GLY A 223 4.69 -17.15 -1.45
N ARG A 224 3.93 -16.05 -1.34
CA ARG A 224 4.09 -15.00 -0.33
C ARG A 224 2.95 -15.08 0.67
N VAL A 225 3.26 -14.84 1.94
CA VAL A 225 2.23 -14.72 2.97
C VAL A 225 1.94 -13.24 3.16
N GLN A 226 0.66 -12.87 3.07
CA GLN A 226 0.16 -11.55 3.41
C GLN A 226 -0.72 -11.65 4.64
N ALA A 227 -0.46 -10.82 5.64
CA ALA A 227 -1.22 -10.77 6.87
C ALA A 227 -1.67 -9.32 7.12
N SER A 228 -2.98 -9.08 7.00
CA SER A 228 -3.58 -7.75 7.17
C SER A 228 -4.33 -7.68 8.49
N PHE A 229 -4.07 -6.63 9.25
CA PHE A 229 -4.59 -6.42 10.58
C PHE A 229 -5.17 -5.03 10.72
N ARG A 230 -6.45 -4.99 11.06
CA ARG A 230 -7.13 -3.79 11.47
C ARG A 230 -7.17 -3.71 12.98
N ARG A 231 -6.67 -2.61 13.53
CA ARG A 231 -6.57 -2.33 14.97
C ARG A 231 -7.23 -1.00 15.30
N ASN A 232 -7.71 -0.89 16.54
CA ASN A 232 -8.33 0.34 16.97
C ASN A 232 -7.31 1.44 17.29
N ASP A 233 -7.46 2.62 16.72
CA ASP A 233 -6.58 3.77 16.96
C ASP A 233 -6.55 4.27 18.42
N SER A 234 -7.59 3.96 19.22
CA SER A 234 -7.66 4.37 20.62
C SER A 234 -6.62 3.71 21.51
N ARG A 235 -5.97 2.64 21.02
CA ARG A 235 -4.90 1.91 21.72
C ARG A 235 -3.70 2.80 22.02
N PHE A 236 -3.47 3.86 21.24
CA PHE A 236 -2.39 4.82 21.47
C PHE A 236 -2.65 5.76 22.66
N ARG A 237 -3.92 5.96 23.04
CA ARG A 237 -4.31 7.07 23.92
C ARG A 237 -3.74 6.95 25.32
N GLY A 238 -3.00 7.97 25.74
CA GLY A 238 -2.42 8.03 27.10
C GLY A 238 -1.21 7.13 27.30
N LEU A 239 -0.63 6.56 26.23
CA LEU A 239 0.69 5.94 26.30
C LEU A 239 1.77 7.00 26.13
N ASN A 240 2.81 6.90 26.95
CA ASN A 240 4.06 7.59 26.71
C ASN A 240 4.90 6.81 25.69
N LYS A 241 6.09 7.31 25.34
CA LYS A 241 7.01 6.65 24.39
C LYS A 241 7.30 5.19 24.76
N GLY A 242 7.58 4.90 26.03
CA GLY A 242 7.85 3.53 26.48
C GLY A 242 6.63 2.60 26.40
N GLY A 243 5.44 3.12 26.68
CA GLY A 243 4.18 2.40 26.52
C GLY A 243 3.82 2.13 25.06
N LEU A 244 4.10 3.07 24.15
CA LEU A 244 3.93 2.88 22.70
C LEU A 244 4.93 1.84 22.16
N ALA A 245 6.18 1.86 22.61
CA ALA A 245 7.15 0.84 22.25
C ALA A 245 6.77 -0.56 22.75
N TYR A 246 6.21 -0.64 23.97
CA TYR A 246 5.66 -1.90 24.48
C TYR A 246 4.47 -2.37 23.65
N LEU A 247 3.56 -1.46 23.27
CA LEU A 247 2.43 -1.77 22.41
C LEU A 247 2.87 -2.29 21.04
N ALA A 248 3.88 -1.68 20.41
CA ALA A 248 4.39 -2.10 19.11
C ALA A 248 4.90 -3.55 19.13
N ALA A 249 5.70 -3.90 20.14
CA ALA A 249 6.18 -5.28 20.32
C ALA A 249 5.01 -6.26 20.56
N THR A 250 4.04 -5.88 21.39
CA THR A 250 2.85 -6.72 21.66
C THR A 250 1.94 -6.87 20.44
N ASP A 251 1.77 -5.83 19.63
CA ASP A 251 0.98 -5.91 18.41
C ASP A 251 1.66 -6.85 17.40
N LEU A 252 2.99 -6.76 17.23
CA LEU A 252 3.74 -7.67 16.36
C LEU A 252 3.75 -9.11 16.87
N GLU A 253 3.86 -9.32 18.19
CA GLU A 253 3.75 -10.64 18.84
C GLU A 253 2.39 -11.30 18.54
N ALA A 254 1.30 -10.56 18.70
CA ALA A 254 -0.04 -11.04 18.39
C ALA A 254 -0.20 -11.36 16.89
N VAL A 255 0.37 -10.53 16.01
CA VAL A 255 0.37 -10.74 14.57
C VAL A 255 1.11 -12.03 14.18
N LEU A 256 2.36 -12.19 14.63
CA LEU A 256 3.20 -13.34 14.28
C LEU A 256 2.66 -14.64 14.87
N THR A 257 1.99 -14.56 16.03
CA THR A 257 1.25 -15.68 16.61
C THR A 257 0.06 -16.10 15.73
N LEU A 258 -0.68 -15.14 15.20
CA LEU A 258 -1.78 -15.44 14.27
C LEU A 258 -1.24 -16.04 12.97
N VAL A 259 -0.18 -15.47 12.40
CA VAL A 259 0.49 -16.02 11.20
C VAL A 259 0.95 -17.45 11.45
N SER A 260 1.60 -17.71 12.58
CA SER A 260 2.00 -19.07 12.99
C SER A 260 0.81 -20.03 12.99
N THR A 261 -0.29 -19.63 13.62
CA THR A 261 -1.51 -20.44 13.72
C THR A 261 -2.13 -20.70 12.36
N SER A 262 -2.27 -19.67 11.52
CA SER A 262 -2.88 -19.76 10.19
C SER A 262 -2.07 -20.65 9.24
N LEU A 263 -0.73 -20.60 9.33
CA LEU A 263 0.17 -21.41 8.51
C LEU A 263 0.53 -22.76 9.14
N ARG A 264 0.02 -23.06 10.34
CA ARG A 264 0.36 -24.26 11.13
C ARG A 264 1.86 -24.41 11.39
N LEU A 265 2.54 -23.29 11.59
CA LEU A 265 3.93 -23.26 12.02
C LEU A 265 4.04 -23.60 13.52
N PRO A 266 5.23 -23.99 14.00
CA PRO A 266 5.52 -24.01 15.43
C PRO A 266 5.29 -22.63 16.06
N SER A 267 5.14 -22.61 17.39
CA SER A 267 5.10 -21.36 18.15
C SER A 267 6.29 -20.47 17.78
N PRO A 268 6.06 -19.18 17.48
CA PRO A 268 7.14 -18.27 17.14
C PRO A 268 8.04 -18.04 18.36
N PRO A 269 9.32 -17.62 18.15
CA PRO A 269 10.16 -17.10 19.21
C PRO A 269 9.51 -15.89 19.91
N GLU A 270 10.03 -15.49 21.07
CA GLU A 270 9.56 -14.26 21.72
C GLU A 270 9.94 -13.04 20.87
N VAL A 271 8.99 -12.10 20.72
CA VAL A 271 9.27 -10.85 20.01
C VAL A 271 10.19 -9.98 20.87
N PRO A 272 11.35 -9.55 20.36
CA PRO A 272 12.25 -8.70 21.09
C PRO A 272 11.59 -7.37 21.43
N ARG A 273 11.88 -6.86 22.64
CA ARG A 273 11.34 -5.58 23.11
C ARG A 273 12.45 -4.51 23.09
N PRO A 274 12.19 -3.30 22.58
CA PRO A 274 13.13 -2.20 22.68
C PRO A 274 13.49 -1.93 24.15
N ALA A 275 14.75 -1.56 24.42
CA ALA A 275 15.23 -1.37 25.81
C ALA A 275 14.44 -0.34 26.62
N HIS A 276 13.77 0.61 25.94
CA HIS A 276 12.94 1.65 26.55
C HIS A 276 11.45 1.27 26.63
N ALA A 277 11.06 0.07 26.19
CA ALA A 277 9.69 -0.39 26.25
C ALA A 277 9.29 -0.63 27.72
N THR A 278 8.22 0.04 28.15
CA THR A 278 7.71 -0.07 29.51
C THR A 278 6.26 -0.56 29.47
N PRO A 279 5.92 -1.67 30.15
CA PRO A 279 4.54 -2.13 30.20
C PRO A 279 3.65 -1.03 30.79
N PRO A 280 2.44 -0.82 30.25
CA PRO A 280 1.49 0.13 30.82
C PRO A 280 1.20 -0.25 32.27
N THR A 281 1.18 0.74 33.16
CA THR A 281 0.95 0.43 34.58
C THR A 281 -0.50 0.04 34.82
N ARG A 282 -0.76 -0.74 35.88
CA ARG A 282 -2.13 -1.11 36.29
C ARG A 282 -3.05 0.11 36.48
N ARG A 283 -2.48 1.26 36.86
CA ARG A 283 -3.20 2.52 37.04
C ARG A 283 -3.68 3.10 35.71
N ASP A 284 -2.87 2.97 34.65
CA ASP A 284 -3.19 3.43 33.30
C ASP A 284 -4.31 2.58 32.69
N GLY A 285 -4.30 1.27 32.95
CA GLY A 285 -5.37 0.35 32.52
C GLY A 285 -6.73 0.68 33.14
N VAL A 286 -6.76 0.98 34.45
CA VAL A 286 -8.00 1.36 35.16
C VAL A 286 -8.51 2.73 34.69
N ALA A 287 -7.62 3.71 34.47
CA ALA A 287 -8.00 5.02 33.95
C ALA A 287 -8.59 4.93 32.53
N ARG A 288 -8.00 4.09 31.67
CA ARG A 288 -8.50 3.81 30.31
C ARG A 288 -9.88 3.14 30.32
N ALA A 289 -10.05 2.09 31.12
CA ALA A 289 -11.34 1.39 31.25
C ALA A 289 -12.45 2.36 31.71
N ARG A 290 -12.14 3.23 32.69
CA ARG A 290 -13.09 4.23 33.20
C ARG A 290 -13.44 5.30 32.15
N LEU A 291 -12.47 5.73 31.34
CA LEU A 291 -12.69 6.71 30.27
C LEU A 291 -13.56 6.14 29.14
N GLU A 292 -13.38 4.87 28.79
CA GLU A 292 -14.17 4.18 27.78
C GLU A 292 -15.61 3.93 28.26
N GLU A 293 -15.79 3.53 29.53
CA GLU A 293 -17.11 3.41 30.16
C GLU A 293 -17.89 4.74 30.15
N LEU A 294 -17.21 5.85 30.49
CA LEU A 294 -17.81 7.19 30.45
C LEU A 294 -18.25 7.57 29.03
N ARG A 295 -17.46 7.25 28.00
CA ARG A 295 -17.80 7.53 26.60
C ARG A 295 -18.96 6.69 26.10
N GLN A 296 -19.01 5.40 26.45
CA GLN A 296 -20.16 4.55 26.13
C GLN A 296 -21.46 5.07 26.77
N ARG A 297 -21.38 5.62 27.99
CA ARG A 297 -22.52 6.28 28.65
C ARG A 297 -22.94 7.57 27.94
N HIS A 298 -21.98 8.38 27.46
CA HIS A 298 -22.28 9.60 26.72
C HIS A 298 -22.84 9.34 25.31
N ARG A 299 -22.39 8.29 24.62
CA ARG A 299 -22.97 7.87 23.32
C ARG A 299 -24.38 7.29 23.43
N LYS A 300 -24.79 6.84 24.62
CA LYS A 300 -26.11 6.24 24.90
C LYS A 300 -27.13 7.22 25.49
N ARG A 301 -26.75 8.47 25.75
CA ARG A 301 -27.71 9.51 26.13
C ARG A 301 -28.19 10.22 24.86
N PRO A 302 -29.49 10.16 24.54
CA PRO A 302 -30.08 10.88 23.41
C PRO A 302 -30.00 12.40 23.61
#